data_AF-A0A0N8T2A8-F1
#
_entry.id   AF-A0A0N8T2A8-F1
#
_cell.length_a   1.000
_cell.length_b   1.000
_cell.length_c   1.000
_cell.angle_alpha   90.00
_cell.angle_beta   90.00
_cell.angle_gamma   90.00
#
_symmetry.space_group_name_H-M   'P 1'
#
loop_
_entity.id
_entity.type
_entity.pdbx_description
1 polymer ?
#
loop_
_entity_poly.entity_id
_entity_poly.type
_entity_poly.pdbx_seq_one_letter_code
_entity_poly.pdbx_strand_id
1 'polypeptide(L)'
;MAWRANLEQRCLAGATIRRKLAALASLFDHLLENNAVAGGNPVHGVKRPRIETNEGKTPALGDHQAKQLLDAPDTETLKGLRDRAILAVLLYHGLRREEAAQLHTHDLQERRGIKHLRVHGKGSKIRFLPLHPVAAERIYTYLEQDSERATTPGLLFRSLRGTTTGAGITANGIYTVVEAYAKKAGIVVEHLGVHGLRATAATNALEHDADIAKVQIWLGHANISTTRLYDRRGQRPEDSPTFKVKY
;
A
#
# COMPACT_ATOMS: atom_id res chain seq x y z
N MET A 1 26.72 -7.81 21.23
CA MET A 1 27.49 -6.93 20.34
C MET A 1 28.15 -7.64 19.16
N ALA A 2 28.63 -8.89 19.28
CA ALA A 2 29.23 -9.65 18.17
C ALA A 2 28.26 -9.96 17.00
N TRP A 3 27.01 -10.33 17.29
CA TRP A 3 26.06 -10.70 16.22
C TRP A 3 25.67 -9.51 15.33
N ARG A 4 25.47 -8.31 15.90
CA ARG A 4 25.22 -7.11 15.11
C ARG A 4 26.40 -6.82 14.18
N ALA A 5 27.63 -6.86 14.69
CA ALA A 5 28.83 -6.63 13.89
C ALA A 5 28.95 -7.67 12.76
N ASN A 6 28.63 -8.93 13.02
CA ASN A 6 28.58 -9.96 11.98
C ASN A 6 27.52 -9.67 10.90
N LEU A 7 26.33 -9.18 11.29
CA LEU A 7 25.30 -8.77 10.33
C LEU A 7 25.73 -7.56 9.48
N GLU A 8 26.51 -6.63 10.05
CA GLU A 8 27.11 -5.49 9.35
C GLU A 8 28.23 -5.95 8.39
N GLN A 9 29.10 -6.87 8.81
CA GLN A 9 30.14 -7.49 7.96
C GLN A 9 29.56 -8.25 6.77
N ARG A 10 28.35 -8.81 6.91
CA ARG A 10 27.60 -9.44 5.81
C ARG A 10 26.93 -8.43 4.87
N CYS A 11 27.22 -7.14 5.01
CA CYS A 11 26.68 -6.05 4.21
C CYS A 11 25.14 -6.04 4.15
N LEU A 12 24.47 -6.48 5.20
CA LEU A 12 23.01 -6.45 5.25
C LEU A 12 22.51 -5.01 5.39
N ALA A 13 21.41 -4.69 4.71
CA ALA A 13 20.77 -3.38 4.84
C ALA A 13 20.42 -3.08 6.32
N GLY A 14 20.64 -1.84 6.77
CA GLY A 14 20.40 -1.45 8.17
C GLY A 14 18.97 -1.72 8.67
N ALA A 15 17.97 -1.63 7.78
CA ALA A 15 16.59 -2.02 8.07
C ALA A 15 16.44 -3.53 8.37
N THR A 16 17.16 -4.38 7.66
CA THR A 16 17.22 -5.83 7.89
C THR A 16 17.86 -6.14 9.23
N ILE A 17 18.96 -5.47 9.57
CA ILE A 17 19.65 -5.62 10.86
C ILE A 17 18.72 -5.22 12.01
N ARG A 18 18.03 -4.07 11.90
CA ARG A 18 17.05 -3.63 12.89
C ARG A 18 15.91 -4.64 13.09
N ARG A 19 15.37 -5.20 12.01
CA ARG A 19 14.28 -6.19 12.07
C ARG A 19 14.72 -7.45 12.81
N LYS A 20 15.94 -7.93 12.52
CA LYS A 20 16.54 -9.08 13.21
C LYS A 20 16.75 -8.81 14.70
N LEU A 21 17.26 -7.63 15.07
CA LEU A 21 17.40 -7.24 16.48
C LEU A 21 16.03 -7.09 17.17
N ALA A 22 15.02 -6.57 16.50
CA ALA A 22 13.67 -6.46 17.07
C ALA A 22 13.04 -7.82 17.35
N ALA A 23 13.21 -8.79 16.46
CA ALA A 23 12.74 -10.17 16.66
C ALA A 23 13.41 -10.82 17.88
N LEU A 24 14.75 -10.67 18.01
CA LEU A 24 15.45 -11.19 19.19
C LEU A 24 15.02 -10.47 20.47
N ALA A 25 14.88 -9.15 20.45
CA ALA A 25 14.40 -8.41 21.62
C ALA A 25 13.04 -8.95 22.07
N SER A 26 12.08 -9.08 21.15
CA SER A 26 10.75 -9.63 21.45
C SER A 26 10.79 -11.06 21.98
N LEU A 27 11.68 -11.91 21.48
CA LEU A 27 11.85 -13.28 21.97
C LEU A 27 12.37 -13.29 23.41
N PHE A 28 13.41 -12.50 23.70
CA PHE A 28 13.98 -12.43 25.05
C PHE A 28 13.02 -11.78 26.05
N ASP A 29 12.26 -10.75 25.66
CA ASP A 29 11.20 -10.18 26.50
C ASP A 29 10.17 -11.26 26.86
N HIS A 30 9.71 -12.05 25.88
CA HIS A 30 8.78 -13.16 26.13
C HIS A 30 9.35 -14.26 27.04
N LEU A 31 10.62 -14.63 26.85
CA LEU A 31 11.27 -15.65 27.70
C LEU A 31 11.47 -15.14 29.14
N LEU A 32 11.74 -13.85 29.32
CA LEU A 32 11.84 -13.21 30.64
C LEU A 32 10.47 -13.16 31.32
N GLU A 33 9.42 -12.76 30.60
CA GLU A 33 8.03 -12.75 31.10
C GLU A 33 7.59 -14.14 31.58
N ASN A 34 8.04 -15.19 30.90
CA ASN A 34 7.75 -16.58 31.27
C ASN A 34 8.74 -17.19 32.28
N ASN A 35 9.67 -16.40 32.83
CA ASN A 35 10.75 -16.86 33.72
C ASN A 35 11.60 -18.02 33.13
N ALA A 36 11.64 -18.17 31.80
CA ALA A 36 12.43 -19.19 31.13
C ALA A 36 13.92 -18.84 31.06
N VAL A 37 14.26 -17.56 31.22
CA VAL A 37 15.62 -17.04 31.31
C VAL A 37 15.70 -16.02 32.44
N ALA A 38 16.86 -15.92 33.10
CA ALA A 38 17.10 -14.96 34.16
C ALA A 38 17.89 -13.74 33.66
N GLY A 39 17.82 -12.63 34.40
CA GLY A 39 18.54 -11.40 34.11
C GLY A 39 17.70 -10.40 33.32
N GLY A 40 18.26 -9.86 32.24
CA GLY A 40 17.61 -8.85 31.41
C GLY A 40 17.81 -9.12 29.93
N ASN A 41 17.05 -8.42 29.09
CA ASN A 41 17.10 -8.64 27.65
C ASN A 41 18.46 -8.15 27.08
N PRO A 42 19.29 -9.05 26.52
CA PRO A 42 20.64 -8.71 26.06
C PRO A 42 20.65 -7.81 24.82
N VAL A 43 19.49 -7.58 24.21
CA VAL A 43 19.33 -6.79 22.98
C VAL A 43 19.02 -5.32 23.27
N HIS A 44 18.47 -4.97 24.43
CA HIS A 44 18.08 -3.58 24.75
C HIS A 44 19.28 -2.62 24.76
N GLY A 45 20.45 -3.07 25.21
CA GLY A 45 21.70 -2.28 25.18
C GLY A 45 22.37 -2.19 23.80
N VAL A 46 21.86 -2.87 22.77
CA VAL A 46 22.49 -2.90 21.45
C VAL A 46 22.08 -1.67 20.64
N LYS A 47 23.05 -0.76 20.39
CA LYS A 47 22.85 0.37 19.47
C LYS A 47 22.37 -0.14 18.12
N ARG A 48 21.27 0.42 17.62
CA ARG A 48 20.70 0.06 16.31
C ARG A 48 21.30 0.96 15.21
N PRO A 49 21.54 0.46 13.98
CA PRO A 49 22.00 1.30 12.88
C PRO A 49 21.10 2.52 12.71
N ARG A 50 21.67 3.71 12.45
CA ARG A 50 20.89 4.88 12.04
C ARG A 50 20.32 4.62 10.66
N ILE A 51 19.04 4.92 10.49
CA ILE A 51 18.39 4.93 9.18
C ILE A 51 18.21 6.42 8.87
N GLU A 52 19.12 6.98 8.08
CA GLU A 52 19.07 8.36 7.63
C GLU A 52 18.30 8.41 6.32
N THR A 53 16.97 8.28 6.40
CA THR A 53 16.11 8.52 5.24
C THR A 53 14.86 9.22 5.72
N ASN A 54 14.76 10.52 5.38
CA ASN A 54 13.52 11.29 5.49
C ASN A 54 12.56 10.99 4.34
N GLU A 55 13.00 10.21 3.35
CA GLU A 55 12.25 9.81 2.17
C GLU A 55 12.17 8.30 2.03
N GLY A 56 11.01 7.82 1.60
CA GLY A 56 10.79 6.41 1.32
C GLY A 56 11.58 6.01 0.08
N LYS A 57 12.37 4.94 0.18
CA LYS A 57 13.04 4.31 -0.97
C LYS A 57 12.07 3.63 -1.96
N THR A 58 10.78 3.70 -1.70
CA THR A 58 9.76 3.07 -2.55
C THR A 58 9.56 3.94 -3.78
N PRO A 59 9.87 3.42 -4.98
CA PRO A 59 9.69 4.19 -6.19
C PRO A 59 8.19 4.46 -6.42
N ALA A 60 7.90 5.68 -6.86
CA ALA A 60 6.58 6.13 -7.27
C ALA A 60 6.57 6.29 -8.80
N LEU A 61 5.44 5.98 -9.42
CA LEU A 61 5.24 6.18 -10.85
C LEU A 61 5.00 7.67 -11.13
N GLY A 62 5.49 8.15 -12.28
CA GLY A 62 5.02 9.43 -12.82
C GLY A 62 3.60 9.30 -13.37
N ASP A 63 2.90 10.42 -13.54
CA ASP A 63 1.50 10.46 -13.99
C ASP A 63 1.28 9.73 -15.33
N HIS A 64 2.22 9.88 -16.27
CA HIS A 64 2.17 9.18 -17.55
C HIS A 64 2.22 7.65 -17.36
N GLN A 65 3.14 7.15 -16.52
CA GLN A 65 3.26 5.71 -16.23
C GLN A 65 2.03 5.19 -15.48
N ALA A 66 1.50 5.96 -14.53
CA ALA A 66 0.28 5.61 -13.81
C ALA A 66 -0.91 5.48 -14.77
N LYS A 67 -1.06 6.41 -15.72
CA LYS A 67 -2.08 6.35 -16.77
C LYS A 67 -1.90 5.14 -17.69
N GLN A 68 -0.68 4.90 -18.18
CA GLN A 68 -0.36 3.72 -18.99
C GLN A 68 -0.72 2.42 -18.27
N LEU A 69 -0.40 2.32 -16.97
CA LEU A 69 -0.75 1.14 -16.17
C LEU A 69 -2.27 0.98 -16.02
N LEU A 70 -2.99 2.07 -15.75
CA LEU A 70 -4.44 2.07 -15.64
C LEU A 70 -5.12 1.62 -16.94
N ASP A 71 -4.54 1.92 -18.10
CA ASP A 71 -5.13 1.62 -19.40
C ASP A 71 -4.62 0.32 -20.04
N ALA A 72 -3.61 -0.33 -19.47
CA ALA A 72 -3.01 -1.55 -20.00
C ALA A 72 -3.93 -2.79 -20.07
N PRO A 73 -4.90 -3.02 -19.15
CA PRO A 73 -5.79 -4.17 -19.26
C PRO A 73 -6.87 -3.99 -20.32
N ASP A 74 -7.18 -5.11 -20.99
CA ASP A 74 -8.13 -5.23 -22.09
C ASP A 74 -9.58 -5.01 -21.62
N THR A 75 -10.33 -4.14 -22.30
CA THR A 75 -11.71 -3.80 -21.95
C THR A 75 -12.72 -4.84 -22.42
N GLU A 76 -12.35 -5.69 -23.38
CA GLU A 76 -13.26 -6.65 -24.00
C GLU A 76 -13.35 -7.98 -23.22
N THR A 77 -12.56 -8.12 -22.15
CA THR A 77 -12.53 -9.33 -21.33
C THR A 77 -12.91 -9.03 -19.89
N LEU A 78 -13.69 -9.93 -19.28
CA LEU A 78 -14.05 -9.83 -17.86
C LEU A 78 -12.81 -9.73 -16.96
N LYS A 79 -11.74 -10.48 -17.29
CA LYS A 79 -10.46 -10.42 -16.59
C LYS A 79 -9.84 -9.02 -16.68
N GLY A 80 -9.82 -8.42 -17.86
CA GLY A 80 -9.24 -7.10 -18.02
C GLY A 80 -10.08 -6.01 -17.34
N LEU A 81 -11.41 -6.08 -17.38
CA LEU A 81 -12.30 -5.20 -16.60
C LEU A 81 -12.03 -5.31 -15.09
N ARG A 82 -11.96 -6.54 -14.55
CA ARG A 82 -11.58 -6.79 -13.15
C ARG A 82 -10.24 -6.15 -12.81
N ASP A 83 -9.24 -6.38 -13.66
CA ASP A 83 -7.88 -5.92 -13.39
C ASP A 83 -7.77 -4.38 -13.51
N ARG A 84 -8.51 -3.73 -14.43
CA ARG A 84 -8.65 -2.26 -14.49
C ARG A 84 -9.23 -1.70 -13.19
N ALA A 85 -10.24 -2.37 -12.64
CA ALA A 85 -10.86 -1.97 -11.38
C ALA A 85 -9.90 -2.14 -10.19
N ILE A 86 -9.16 -3.25 -10.13
CA ILE A 86 -8.10 -3.47 -9.12
C ILE A 86 -7.05 -2.37 -9.19
N LEU A 87 -6.50 -2.09 -10.38
CA LEU A 87 -5.47 -1.06 -10.56
C LEU A 87 -5.99 0.34 -10.19
N ALA A 88 -7.24 0.66 -10.54
CA ALA A 88 -7.87 1.91 -10.18
C ALA A 88 -8.02 2.07 -8.67
N VAL A 89 -8.47 1.05 -7.95
CA VAL A 89 -8.56 1.08 -6.49
C VAL A 89 -7.17 1.26 -5.85
N LEU A 90 -6.15 0.57 -6.35
CA LEU A 90 -4.79 0.69 -5.81
C LEU A 90 -4.20 2.09 -6.03
N LEU A 91 -4.38 2.68 -7.21
CA LEU A 91 -3.79 3.98 -7.56
C LEU A 91 -4.59 5.18 -7.04
N TYR A 92 -5.92 5.15 -7.10
CA TYR A 92 -6.74 6.28 -6.67
C TYR A 92 -7.02 6.31 -5.17
N HIS A 93 -6.80 5.21 -4.45
CA HIS A 93 -7.12 5.12 -3.02
C HIS A 93 -5.94 4.62 -2.17
N GLY A 94 -4.83 4.24 -2.81
CA GLY A 94 -3.60 3.84 -2.13
C GLY A 94 -3.77 2.62 -1.23
N LEU A 95 -4.73 1.73 -1.47
CA LEU A 95 -4.98 0.57 -0.60
C LEU A 95 -3.76 -0.36 -0.53
N ARG A 96 -3.60 -1.06 0.59
CA ARG A 96 -2.71 -2.22 0.64
C ARG A 96 -3.32 -3.35 -0.19
N ARG A 97 -2.47 -4.22 -0.76
CA ARG A 97 -2.96 -5.37 -1.55
C ARG A 97 -3.87 -6.30 -0.74
N GLU A 98 -3.58 -6.47 0.55
CA GLU A 98 -4.40 -7.28 1.45
C GLU A 98 -5.77 -6.64 1.66
N GLU A 99 -5.81 -5.32 1.82
CA GLU A 99 -7.07 -4.57 1.96
C GLU A 99 -7.91 -4.68 0.67
N ALA A 100 -7.27 -4.51 -0.50
CA ALA A 100 -7.93 -4.62 -1.80
C ALA A 100 -8.48 -6.04 -2.07
N ALA A 101 -7.74 -7.08 -1.68
CA ALA A 101 -8.15 -8.48 -1.84
C ALA A 101 -9.34 -8.86 -0.93
N GLN A 102 -9.55 -8.14 0.17
CA GLN A 102 -10.61 -8.40 1.15
C GLN A 102 -11.86 -7.53 0.96
N LEU A 103 -11.87 -6.64 -0.04
CA LEU A 103 -13.06 -5.84 -0.35
C LEU A 103 -14.22 -6.73 -0.74
N HIS A 104 -15.40 -6.42 -0.21
CA HIS A 104 -16.66 -7.04 -0.59
C HIS A 104 -17.51 -6.08 -1.42
N THR A 105 -18.43 -6.66 -2.19
CA THR A 105 -19.46 -5.90 -2.90
C THR A 105 -20.27 -4.99 -1.97
N HIS A 106 -20.58 -5.43 -0.74
CA HIS A 106 -21.28 -4.62 0.26
C HIS A 106 -20.43 -3.50 0.90
N ASP A 107 -19.12 -3.47 0.65
CA ASP A 107 -18.26 -2.37 1.09
C ASP A 107 -18.39 -1.14 0.18
N LEU A 108 -19.01 -1.29 -0.99
CA LEU A 108 -19.48 -0.17 -1.81
C LEU A 108 -20.75 0.40 -1.18
N GLN A 109 -20.61 1.53 -0.50
CA GLN A 109 -21.71 2.19 0.22
C GLN A 109 -21.99 3.55 -0.38
N GLU A 110 -23.22 4.02 -0.22
CA GLU A 110 -23.57 5.40 -0.53
C GLU A 110 -23.93 6.14 0.74
N ARG A 111 -23.38 7.35 0.90
CA ARG A 111 -23.63 8.22 2.05
C ARG A 111 -23.87 9.62 1.55
N ARG A 112 -25.08 10.13 1.74
CA ARG A 112 -25.47 11.50 1.33
C ARG A 112 -25.17 11.78 -0.16
N GLY A 113 -25.49 10.84 -1.05
CA GLY A 113 -25.24 10.97 -2.48
C GLY A 113 -23.80 10.71 -2.93
N ILE A 114 -22.88 10.45 -2.00
CA ILE A 114 -21.47 10.19 -2.30
C ILE A 114 -21.16 8.71 -2.09
N LYS A 115 -20.66 8.06 -3.15
CA LYS A 115 -20.19 6.68 -3.09
C LYS A 115 -18.91 6.61 -2.26
N HIS A 116 -18.83 5.60 -1.40
CA HIS A 116 -17.72 5.34 -0.49
C HIS A 116 -17.30 3.88 -0.58
N LEU A 117 -16.02 3.64 -0.37
CA LEU A 117 -15.44 2.32 -0.17
C LEU A 117 -15.14 2.13 1.32
N ARG A 118 -15.81 1.16 1.94
CA ARG A 118 -15.51 0.73 3.32
C ARG A 118 -14.29 -0.18 3.31
N VAL A 119 -13.18 0.27 3.89
CA VAL A 119 -11.92 -0.47 3.90
C VAL A 119 -11.58 -0.97 5.30
N HIS A 120 -11.32 -2.27 5.42
CA HIS A 120 -10.87 -2.92 6.63
C HIS A 120 -9.34 -2.94 6.69
N GLY A 121 -8.76 -2.09 7.53
CA GLY A 121 -7.32 -1.99 7.73
C GLY A 121 -6.79 -2.86 8.86
N LYS A 122 -5.47 -2.83 9.05
CA LYS A 122 -4.77 -3.57 10.11
C LYS A 122 -5.32 -3.19 11.49
N GLY A 123 -5.53 -4.20 12.35
CA GLY A 123 -6.01 -4.02 13.72
C GLY A 123 -7.50 -3.69 13.79
N SER A 124 -8.30 -4.22 12.86
CA SER A 124 -9.76 -4.02 12.78
C SER A 124 -10.19 -2.55 12.61
N LYS A 125 -9.28 -1.68 12.17
CA LYS A 125 -9.60 -0.27 11.91
C LYS A 125 -10.35 -0.14 10.59
N ILE A 126 -11.56 0.40 10.65
CA ILE A 126 -12.39 0.64 9.46
C ILE A 126 -12.24 2.10 9.05
N ARG A 127 -12.13 2.34 7.74
CA ARG A 127 -12.17 3.68 7.15
C ARG A 127 -13.14 3.74 5.98
N PHE A 128 -13.82 4.86 5.81
CA PHE A 128 -14.72 5.13 4.69
C PHE A 128 -14.01 6.11 3.77
N LEU A 129 -13.65 5.63 2.58
CA LEU A 129 -12.95 6.45 1.58
C LEU A 129 -13.97 6.90 0.54
N PRO A 130 -14.09 8.21 0.22
CA PRO A 130 -14.87 8.64 -0.94
C PRO A 130 -14.35 7.93 -2.19
N LEU A 131 -15.26 7.32 -2.94
CA LEU A 131 -14.93 6.52 -4.11
C LEU A 131 -14.63 7.45 -5.29
N HIS A 132 -13.38 7.48 -5.73
CA HIS A 132 -12.97 8.28 -6.88
C HIS A 132 -13.80 7.92 -8.14
N PRO A 133 -14.28 8.89 -8.94
CA PRO A 133 -15.18 8.62 -10.06
C PRO A 133 -14.67 7.56 -11.05
N VAL A 134 -13.39 7.64 -11.42
CA VAL A 134 -12.76 6.65 -12.34
C VAL A 134 -12.68 5.26 -11.71
N ALA A 135 -12.46 5.17 -10.40
CA ALA A 135 -12.46 3.87 -9.71
C ALA A 135 -13.88 3.32 -9.61
N ALA A 136 -14.86 4.18 -9.33
CA ALA A 136 -16.27 3.83 -9.32
C ALA A 136 -16.69 3.23 -10.66
N GLU A 137 -16.50 3.98 -11.75
CA GLU A 137 -16.82 3.57 -13.11
C GLU A 137 -16.27 2.18 -13.40
N ARG A 138 -14.95 1.98 -13.24
CA ARG A 138 -14.29 0.70 -13.53
C ARG A 138 -14.81 -0.46 -12.67
N ILE A 139 -15.11 -0.20 -11.40
CA ILE A 139 -15.72 -1.20 -10.52
C ILE A 139 -17.12 -1.58 -11.02
N TYR A 140 -17.98 -0.60 -11.32
CA TYR A 140 -19.34 -0.87 -11.76
C TYR A 140 -19.38 -1.55 -13.13
N THR A 141 -18.56 -1.11 -14.09
CA THR A 141 -18.45 -1.77 -15.40
C THR A 141 -18.02 -3.23 -15.25
N TYR A 142 -17.06 -3.52 -14.36
CA TYR A 142 -16.67 -4.90 -14.08
C TYR A 142 -17.84 -5.70 -13.46
N LEU A 143 -18.55 -5.14 -12.47
CA LEU A 143 -19.66 -5.82 -11.81
C LEU A 143 -20.84 -6.08 -12.75
N GLU A 144 -21.14 -5.16 -13.66
CA GLU A 144 -22.21 -5.28 -14.66
C GLU A 144 -21.93 -6.38 -15.69
N GLN A 145 -20.67 -6.56 -16.08
CA GLN A 145 -20.25 -7.59 -17.05
C GLN A 145 -20.01 -8.96 -16.40
N ASP A 146 -19.95 -9.05 -15.08
CA ASP A 146 -19.69 -10.28 -14.33
C ASP A 146 -20.96 -11.12 -14.16
N SER A 147 -21.49 -11.67 -15.25
CA SER A 147 -22.77 -12.42 -15.28
C SER A 147 -22.77 -13.69 -14.43
N GLU A 148 -21.60 -14.29 -14.19
CA GLU A 148 -21.42 -15.47 -13.33
C GLU A 148 -21.32 -15.12 -11.84
N ARG A 149 -21.54 -13.86 -11.46
CA ARG A 149 -21.51 -13.43 -10.07
C ARG A 149 -22.76 -13.93 -9.34
N ALA A 150 -22.54 -14.57 -8.20
CA ALA A 150 -23.64 -14.93 -7.30
C ALA A 150 -24.40 -13.68 -6.86
N THR A 151 -25.72 -13.79 -6.73
CA THR A 151 -26.60 -12.72 -6.21
C THR A 151 -26.31 -12.38 -4.74
N THR A 152 -25.67 -13.28 -4.00
CA THR A 152 -25.26 -13.04 -2.62
C THR A 152 -24.02 -12.15 -2.55
N PRO A 153 -23.94 -11.24 -1.55
CA PRO A 153 -22.75 -10.41 -1.36
C PRO A 153 -21.50 -11.27 -1.16
N GLY A 154 -20.53 -11.10 -2.06
CA GLY A 154 -19.23 -11.77 -1.99
C GLY A 154 -18.07 -10.79 -2.12
N LEU A 155 -16.87 -11.36 -2.23
CA LEU A 155 -15.66 -10.59 -2.52
C LEU A 155 -15.81 -9.81 -3.84
N LEU A 156 -15.35 -8.56 -3.80
CA LEU A 156 -15.45 -7.62 -4.91
C LEU A 156 -14.69 -8.19 -6.11
N PHE A 157 -13.43 -8.54 -5.92
CA PHE A 157 -12.58 -9.08 -6.98
C PHE A 157 -12.47 -10.61 -6.87
N ARG A 158 -12.91 -11.31 -7.92
CA ARG A 158 -12.91 -12.78 -7.97
C ARG A 158 -11.73 -13.30 -8.78
N SER A 159 -11.25 -14.49 -8.44
CA SER A 159 -10.37 -15.26 -9.30
C SER A 159 -11.18 -15.78 -10.49
N LEU A 160 -10.60 -15.70 -11.68
CA LEU A 160 -11.24 -16.05 -12.95
C LEU A 160 -10.51 -17.19 -13.67
N ARG A 161 -9.57 -17.86 -12.99
CA ARG A 161 -8.75 -18.93 -13.56
C ARG A 161 -8.42 -20.01 -12.53
N GLY A 162 -8.35 -21.25 -13.02
CA GLY A 162 -7.89 -22.42 -12.27
C GLY A 162 -8.89 -22.92 -11.24
N THR A 163 -8.39 -23.67 -10.24
CA THR A 163 -9.19 -24.32 -9.19
C THR A 163 -9.83 -23.35 -8.19
N THR A 164 -9.47 -22.07 -8.24
CA THR A 164 -10.02 -21.01 -7.36
C THR A 164 -11.04 -20.13 -8.07
N THR A 165 -11.45 -20.48 -9.29
CA THR A 165 -12.42 -19.69 -10.07
C THR A 165 -13.69 -19.45 -9.26
N GLY A 166 -14.16 -18.20 -9.25
CA GLY A 166 -15.32 -17.77 -8.47
C GLY A 166 -15.01 -17.40 -7.00
N ALA A 167 -13.91 -17.88 -6.42
CA ALA A 167 -13.44 -17.43 -5.11
C ALA A 167 -12.80 -16.03 -5.19
N GLY A 168 -12.47 -15.43 -4.05
CA GLY A 168 -11.77 -14.14 -4.02
C GLY A 168 -10.37 -14.21 -4.62
N ILE A 169 -9.94 -13.14 -5.28
CA ILE A 169 -8.53 -12.99 -5.65
C ILE A 169 -7.68 -12.85 -4.38
N THR A 170 -6.53 -13.52 -4.35
CA THR A 170 -5.61 -13.41 -3.21
C THR A 170 -4.78 -12.13 -3.32
N ALA A 171 -4.21 -11.69 -2.18
CA ALA A 171 -3.25 -10.58 -2.15
C ALA A 171 -2.05 -10.83 -3.10
N ASN A 172 -1.60 -12.08 -3.22
CA ASN A 172 -0.56 -12.46 -4.17
C ASN A 172 -1.05 -12.41 -5.62
N GLY A 173 -2.31 -12.79 -5.89
CA GLY A 173 -2.93 -12.63 -7.20
C GLY A 173 -2.97 -11.17 -7.65
N ILE A 174 -3.30 -10.24 -6.75
CA ILE A 174 -3.23 -8.79 -7.04
C ILE A 174 -1.79 -8.35 -7.35
N TYR A 175 -0.80 -8.86 -6.60
CA TYR A 175 0.60 -8.57 -6.89
C TYR A 175 1.00 -9.02 -8.31
N THR A 176 0.62 -10.25 -8.71
CA THR A 176 0.86 -10.75 -10.07
C THR A 176 0.13 -9.94 -11.14
N VAL A 177 -1.07 -9.44 -10.87
CA VAL A 177 -1.80 -8.52 -11.77
C VAL A 177 -0.98 -7.24 -11.99
N VAL A 178 -0.49 -6.62 -10.92
CA VAL A 178 0.32 -5.40 -11.01
C VAL A 178 1.60 -5.63 -11.80
N GLU A 179 2.35 -6.70 -11.51
CA GLU A 179 3.58 -7.02 -12.24
C GLU A 179 3.31 -7.28 -13.73
N ALA A 180 2.25 -8.04 -14.05
CA ALA A 180 1.91 -8.37 -15.43
C ALA A 180 1.60 -7.11 -16.25
N TYR A 181 0.82 -6.18 -15.69
CA TYR A 181 0.46 -4.94 -16.40
C TYR A 181 1.57 -3.89 -16.39
N ALA A 182 2.39 -3.83 -15.34
CA ALA A 182 3.60 -2.99 -15.35
C ALA A 182 4.55 -3.43 -16.47
N LYS A 183 4.77 -4.74 -16.62
CA LYS A 183 5.56 -5.29 -17.72
C LYS A 183 4.91 -5.00 -19.08
N LYS A 184 3.59 -5.21 -19.22
CA LYS A 184 2.85 -4.93 -20.47
C LYS A 184 2.93 -3.45 -20.86
N ALA A 185 2.91 -2.55 -19.89
CA ALA A 185 3.01 -1.10 -20.10
C ALA A 185 4.46 -0.61 -20.33
N GLY A 186 5.46 -1.49 -20.32
CA GLY A 186 6.88 -1.11 -20.48
C GLY A 186 7.45 -0.36 -19.28
N ILE A 187 6.83 -0.47 -18.11
CA ILE A 187 7.25 0.25 -16.91
C ILE A 187 8.38 -0.55 -16.24
N VAL A 188 9.62 -0.12 -16.47
CA VAL A 188 10.82 -0.70 -15.86
C VAL A 188 11.20 0.16 -14.66
N VAL A 189 10.60 -0.15 -13.51
CA VAL A 189 10.93 0.49 -12.24
C VAL A 189 11.40 -0.61 -11.28
N GLU A 190 12.64 -0.49 -10.83
CA GLU A 190 13.27 -1.46 -9.93
C GLU A 190 12.44 -1.58 -8.65
N HIS A 191 12.02 -2.81 -8.30
CA HIS A 191 11.15 -3.10 -7.15
C HIS A 191 9.74 -2.47 -7.18
N LEU A 192 9.20 -2.16 -8.37
CA LEU A 192 7.80 -1.75 -8.48
C LEU A 192 6.83 -2.91 -8.19
N GLY A 193 6.38 -2.97 -6.93
CA GLY A 193 5.26 -3.80 -6.51
C GLY A 193 4.03 -2.96 -6.14
N VAL A 194 3.06 -3.58 -5.48
CA VAL A 194 1.83 -2.89 -5.02
C VAL A 194 2.15 -1.72 -4.05
N HIS A 195 3.24 -1.82 -3.29
CA HIS A 195 3.69 -0.72 -2.44
C HIS A 195 4.15 0.51 -3.25
N GLY A 196 4.62 0.31 -4.49
CA GLY A 196 4.91 1.38 -5.43
C GLY A 196 3.65 2.13 -5.84
N LEU A 197 2.55 1.44 -6.13
CA LEU A 197 1.26 2.09 -6.46
C LEU A 197 0.72 2.92 -5.31
N ARG A 198 0.85 2.42 -4.07
CA ARG A 198 0.50 3.19 -2.88
C ARG A 198 1.40 4.41 -2.70
N ALA A 199 2.70 4.27 -2.96
CA ALA A 199 3.63 5.39 -2.94
C ALA A 199 3.28 6.44 -4.01
N THR A 200 2.92 6.01 -5.22
CA THR A 200 2.39 6.86 -6.29
C THR A 200 1.19 7.64 -5.81
N ALA A 201 0.18 6.96 -5.26
CA ALA A 201 -1.04 7.59 -4.77
C ALA A 201 -0.77 8.62 -3.67
N ALA A 202 0.09 8.28 -2.71
CA ALA A 202 0.49 9.16 -1.61
C ALA A 202 1.26 10.40 -2.09
N THR A 203 2.25 10.18 -2.95
CA THR A 203 3.12 11.25 -3.49
C THR A 203 2.29 12.19 -4.35
N ASN A 204 1.50 11.66 -5.29
CA ASN A 204 0.65 12.46 -6.17
C ASN A 204 -0.37 13.30 -5.37
N ALA A 205 -1.02 12.73 -4.36
CA ALA A 205 -1.94 13.49 -3.51
C ALA A 205 -1.23 14.65 -2.78
N LEU A 206 -0.03 14.41 -2.24
CA LEU A 206 0.75 15.43 -1.52
C LEU A 206 1.27 16.51 -2.46
N GLU A 207 1.71 16.14 -3.67
CA GLU A 207 2.15 17.08 -4.72
C GLU A 207 1.01 17.99 -5.21
N HIS A 208 -0.24 17.52 -5.12
CA HIS A 208 -1.45 18.32 -5.37
C HIS A 208 -2.01 18.96 -4.08
N ASP A 209 -1.11 19.35 -3.17
CA ASP A 209 -1.39 20.13 -1.97
C ASP A 209 -2.38 19.50 -0.97
N ALA A 210 -2.54 18.17 -0.99
CA ALA A 210 -3.29 17.51 0.07
C ALA A 210 -2.60 17.71 1.43
N ASP A 211 -3.42 17.94 2.45
CA ASP A 211 -2.97 18.00 3.83
C ASP A 211 -2.40 16.63 4.26
N ILE A 212 -1.17 16.64 4.81
CA ILE A 212 -0.46 15.41 5.18
C ILE A 212 -1.18 14.58 6.24
N ALA A 213 -1.90 15.21 7.17
CA ALA A 213 -2.71 14.52 8.17
C ALA A 213 -3.93 13.86 7.53
N LYS A 214 -4.56 14.51 6.54
CA LYS A 214 -5.64 13.88 5.75
C LYS A 214 -5.12 12.69 4.94
N VAL A 215 -3.96 12.82 4.29
CA VAL A 215 -3.31 11.71 3.57
C VAL A 215 -2.95 10.56 4.52
N GLN A 216 -2.48 10.86 5.74
CA GLN A 216 -2.20 9.84 6.76
C GLN A 216 -3.45 9.01 7.10
N ILE A 217 -4.60 9.67 7.30
CA ILE A 217 -5.88 9.02 7.61
C ILE A 217 -6.36 8.20 6.40
N TRP A 218 -6.32 8.79 5.21
CA TRP A 218 -6.72 8.14 3.95
C TRP A 218 -5.93 6.85 3.69
N LEU A 219 -4.61 6.89 3.89
CA LEU A 219 -3.72 5.73 3.80
C LEU A 219 -3.89 4.75 4.99
N GLY A 220 -4.38 5.21 6.13
CA GLY A 220 -4.43 4.40 7.36
C GLY A 220 -3.04 4.14 7.93
N HIS A 221 -2.19 5.18 8.00
CA HIS A 221 -0.92 5.14 8.72
C HIS A 221 -1.12 5.45 10.20
N ALA A 222 -0.56 4.59 11.06
CA ALA A 222 -0.60 4.81 12.51
C ALA A 222 0.32 5.96 12.97
N ASN A 223 1.36 6.27 12.19
CA ASN A 223 2.33 7.30 12.51
C ASN A 223 2.54 8.21 11.29
N ILE A 224 2.45 9.52 11.49
CA ILE A 224 2.63 10.53 10.45
C ILE A 224 4.01 10.48 9.79
N SER A 225 5.04 10.03 10.52
CA SER A 225 6.39 9.85 9.98
C SER A 225 6.41 8.88 8.80
N THR A 226 5.53 7.87 8.76
CA THR A 226 5.39 6.98 7.59
C THR A 226 4.83 7.72 6.38
N THR A 227 3.93 8.69 6.58
CA THR A 227 3.40 9.51 5.49
C THR A 227 4.43 10.53 4.99
N ARG A 228 5.23 11.12 5.90
CA ARG A 228 6.31 12.06 5.54
C ARG A 228 7.32 11.48 4.56
N LEU A 229 7.51 10.15 4.58
CA LEU A 229 8.36 9.45 3.60
C LEU A 229 7.90 9.65 2.14
N TYR A 230 6.65 10.04 1.90
CA TYR A 230 6.09 10.33 0.58
C TYR A 230 5.99 11.83 0.27
N ASP A 231 6.29 12.71 1.24
CA ASP A 231 6.18 14.16 1.05
C ASP A 231 7.46 14.72 0.44
N ARG A 232 7.45 14.90 -0.88
CA ARG A 232 8.60 15.41 -1.65
C ARG A 232 8.59 16.93 -1.81
N ARG A 233 7.56 17.63 -1.31
CA ARG A 233 7.42 19.10 -1.44
C ARG A 233 8.55 19.85 -0.77
N GLY A 234 9.17 19.29 0.26
CA GLY A 234 10.32 19.90 0.94
C GLY A 234 11.54 20.13 0.04
N GLN A 235 11.59 19.51 -1.14
CA GLN A 235 12.64 19.74 -2.15
C GLN A 235 12.29 20.86 -3.14
N ARG A 236 11.04 21.33 -3.18
CA ARG A 236 10.59 22.40 -4.08
C ARG A 236 11.03 23.74 -3.53
N PRO A 237 11.89 24.51 -4.22
CA PRO A 237 12.32 25.82 -3.74
C PRO A 237 11.15 26.73 -3.38
N GLU A 238 10.09 26.73 -4.20
CA GLU A 238 8.89 27.57 -4.02
C GLU A 238 8.09 27.28 -2.74
N ASP A 239 8.21 26.08 -2.18
CA ASP A 239 7.55 25.70 -0.94
C ASP A 239 8.35 26.06 0.31
N SER A 240 9.60 26.53 0.12
CA SER A 240 10.44 26.99 1.21
C SER A 240 9.72 28.05 2.04
N PRO A 241 9.72 27.93 3.38
CA PRO A 241 9.21 28.97 4.26
C PRO A 241 9.81 30.35 3.95
N THR A 242 11.03 30.40 3.41
CA THR A 242 11.69 31.62 2.94
C THR A 242 10.81 32.47 2.03
N PHE A 243 10.05 31.87 1.11
CA PHE A 243 9.17 32.61 0.19
C PHE A 243 7.78 32.91 0.77
N LYS A 244 7.46 32.36 1.95
CA LYS A 244 6.17 32.54 2.63
C LYS A 244 6.23 33.59 3.76
N VAL A 245 7.43 34.09 4.11
CA VAL A 245 7.60 35.22 5.05
C VAL A 245 7.16 36.52 4.37
N LYS A 246 6.26 37.26 5.03
CA LYS A 246 5.86 38.62 4.64
C LYS A 246 6.01 39.54 5.86
N TYR A 247 6.52 40.75 5.65
CA TYR A 247 6.60 41.82 6.66
C TYR A 247 5.40 42.75 6.52
#